data_AF-A0A0F9IXP8-F1
#
_entry.id   AF-A0A0F9IXP8-F1
#
_cell.length_a   1.000
_cell.length_b   1.000
_cell.length_c   1.000
_cell.angle_alpha   90.00
_cell.angle_beta   90.00
_cell.angle_gamma   90.00
#
_symmetry.space_group_name_H-M   'P 1'
#
loop_
_entity.id
_entity.type
_entity.pdbx_description
1 polymer ?
#
loop_
_entity_poly.entity_id
_entity_poly.type
_entity_poly.pdbx_seq_one_letter_code
_entity_poly.pdbx_strand_id
1 'polypeptide(L)'
;MHQISFLYSGAFWTIICFSGYAVYSPIIQILSARLSNSLPKPYNNAAIRLIISTLTASVIMALFAPFIINLFFNSLENYWQSLPMSFLACVFIGGVIAGVSSIKSILIQQNKQLQQSEKALTDESEKIVTIQNQQVNDLINELPLEKRGRLICLQMDDHYLNIVTDKGQHLLLIRFKDALLKLENYDGFQTHRSWWV
;
A
#
# COMPACT_ATOMS: atom_id res chain seq x y z
N MET A 1 -42.76 14.44 -34.96
CA MET A 1 -42.11 13.77 -33.81
C MET A 1 -41.29 12.61 -34.38
N HIS A 2 -40.00 12.84 -34.66
CA HIS A 2 -39.12 11.78 -35.14
C HIS A 2 -38.94 10.74 -34.02
N GLN A 3 -39.32 9.48 -34.27
CA GLN A 3 -39.04 8.38 -33.36
C GLN A 3 -37.53 8.14 -33.38
N ILE A 4 -36.81 8.76 -32.43
CA ILE A 4 -35.40 8.48 -32.22
C ILE A 4 -35.33 7.01 -31.80
N SER A 5 -34.60 6.20 -32.57
CA SER A 5 -34.48 4.77 -32.28
C SER A 5 -33.81 4.59 -30.92
N PHE A 6 -34.28 3.62 -30.13
CA PHE A 6 -33.72 3.31 -28.81
C PHE A 6 -32.20 3.09 -28.86
N LEU A 7 -31.72 2.49 -29.96
CA LEU A 7 -30.29 2.30 -30.25
C LEU A 7 -29.52 3.63 -30.39
N TYR A 8 -30.11 4.63 -31.04
CA TYR A 8 -29.48 5.94 -31.23
C TYR A 8 -29.34 6.71 -29.90
N SER A 9 -30.39 6.70 -29.08
CA SER A 9 -30.34 7.28 -27.73
C SER A 9 -29.34 6.55 -26.82
N GLY A 10 -29.27 5.22 -26.90
CA GLY A 10 -28.29 4.42 -26.16
C GLY A 10 -26.84 4.73 -26.55
N ALA A 11 -26.56 4.89 -27.84
CA ALA A 11 -25.25 5.31 -28.34
C ALA A 11 -24.85 6.70 -27.84
N PHE A 12 -25.78 7.66 -27.88
CA PHE A 12 -25.58 9.02 -27.35
C PHE A 12 -25.21 9.01 -25.86
N TRP A 13 -25.98 8.30 -25.02
CA TRP A 13 -25.69 8.20 -23.58
C TRP A 13 -24.38 7.47 -23.26
N THR A 14 -23.99 6.49 -24.07
CA THR A 14 -22.70 5.80 -23.89
C THR A 14 -21.54 6.76 -24.18
N ILE A 15 -21.65 7.53 -25.26
CA ILE A 15 -20.61 8.48 -25.67
C ILE A 15 -20.49 9.63 -24.68
N ILE A 16 -21.61 10.16 -24.16
CA ILE A 16 -21.57 11.27 -23.20
C ILE A 16 -21.00 10.83 -21.84
N CYS A 17 -21.28 9.60 -21.40
CA CYS A 17 -20.69 9.04 -20.19
C CYS A 17 -19.19 8.76 -20.35
N PHE A 18 -18.78 8.19 -21.49
CA PHE A 18 -17.38 7.90 -21.76
C PHE A 18 -16.55 9.19 -21.93
N SER A 19 -17.07 10.18 -22.64
CA SER A 19 -16.42 11.49 -22.78
C SER A 19 -16.36 12.21 -21.43
N GLY A 20 -17.42 12.15 -20.62
CA GLY A 20 -17.43 12.63 -19.25
C GLY A 20 -16.31 12.00 -18.42
N TYR A 21 -16.19 10.67 -18.40
CA TYR A 21 -15.11 10.00 -17.67
C TYR A 21 -13.71 10.41 -18.19
N ALA A 22 -13.52 10.45 -19.51
CA ALA A 22 -12.27 10.83 -20.15
C ALA A 22 -11.85 12.28 -19.88
N VAL A 23 -12.81 13.19 -19.66
CA VAL A 23 -12.56 14.58 -19.28
C VAL A 23 -12.31 14.71 -17.78
N TYR A 24 -13.19 14.15 -16.95
CA TYR A 24 -13.11 14.31 -15.49
C TYR A 24 -11.88 13.61 -14.89
N SER A 25 -11.54 12.39 -15.34
CA SER A 25 -10.44 11.61 -14.76
C SER A 25 -9.07 12.33 -14.79
N PRO A 26 -8.56 12.80 -15.94
CA PRO A 26 -7.27 13.50 -15.98
C PRO A 26 -7.32 14.88 -15.33
N ILE A 27 -8.43 15.61 -15.46
CA ILE A 27 -8.58 16.94 -14.85
C ILE A 27 -8.52 16.84 -13.33
N ILE A 28 -9.20 15.85 -12.74
CA ILE A 28 -9.17 15.64 -11.28
C ILE A 28 -7.76 15.30 -10.81
N GLN A 29 -7.03 14.43 -11.52
CA GLN A 29 -5.67 14.07 -11.15
C GLN A 29 -4.69 15.25 -11.27
N ILE A 30 -4.70 15.94 -12.42
CA ILE A 30 -3.79 17.06 -12.69
C ILE A 30 -4.08 18.22 -11.73
N LEU A 31 -5.35 18.58 -11.56
CA LEU A 31 -5.71 19.73 -10.74
C LEU A 31 -5.53 19.42 -9.26
N SER A 32 -5.88 18.22 -8.78
CA SER A 32 -5.62 17.86 -7.38
C SER A 32 -4.12 17.86 -7.04
N ALA A 33 -3.26 17.42 -7.96
CA ALA A 33 -1.80 17.46 -7.80
C ALA A 33 -1.22 18.88 -7.88
N ARG A 34 -1.73 19.73 -8.77
CA ARG A 34 -1.34 21.16 -8.82
C ARG A 34 -1.78 21.90 -7.56
N LEU A 35 -3.01 21.66 -7.13
CA LEU A 35 -3.63 22.31 -5.98
C LEU A 35 -2.96 21.86 -4.66
N SER A 36 -2.51 20.61 -4.56
CA SER A 36 -1.76 20.15 -3.38
C SER A 36 -0.43 20.88 -3.21
N ASN A 37 0.18 21.34 -4.31
CA ASN A 37 1.47 22.04 -4.30
C ASN A 37 1.32 23.56 -4.12
N SER A 38 0.16 24.13 -4.50
CA SER A 38 -0.07 25.58 -4.47
C SER A 38 -0.88 26.07 -3.27
N LEU A 39 -1.63 25.21 -2.54
CA LEU A 39 -2.44 25.66 -1.40
C LEU A 39 -1.71 25.64 -0.05
N PRO A 40 -1.83 26.71 0.76
CA PRO A 40 -1.35 26.74 2.13
C PRO A 40 -2.12 25.76 3.04
N LYS A 41 -1.44 25.29 4.09
CA LYS A 41 -1.81 24.12 4.90
C LYS A 41 -3.15 24.17 5.68
N PRO A 42 -3.89 25.29 5.90
CA PRO A 42 -5.23 25.16 6.50
C PRO A 42 -6.33 24.79 5.49
N TYR A 43 -6.14 25.01 4.19
CA TYR A 43 -7.17 24.76 3.16
C TYR A 43 -6.87 23.55 2.25
N ASN A 44 -5.74 22.87 2.44
CA ASN A 44 -5.30 21.76 1.61
C ASN A 44 -5.94 20.42 2.01
N ASN A 45 -7.27 20.42 2.17
CA ASN A 45 -8.04 19.22 2.50
C ASN A 45 -8.40 18.45 1.21
N ALA A 46 -8.41 17.12 1.28
CA ALA A 46 -8.76 16.27 0.13
C ALA A 46 -10.16 16.60 -0.44
N ALA A 47 -11.11 16.94 0.43
CA ALA A 47 -12.46 17.38 0.05
C ALA A 47 -12.43 18.68 -0.77
N ILE A 48 -11.67 19.69 -0.32
CA ILE A 48 -11.56 20.98 -1.04
C ILE A 48 -10.91 20.77 -2.41
N ARG A 49 -9.89 19.91 -2.50
CA ARG A 49 -9.26 19.57 -3.78
C ARG A 49 -10.22 18.86 -4.74
N LEU A 50 -11.02 17.93 -4.23
CA LEU A 50 -12.05 17.25 -5.02
C LEU A 50 -13.15 18.21 -5.48
N ILE A 51 -13.62 19.12 -4.61
CA ILE A 51 -14.67 20.09 -4.96
C ILE A 51 -14.17 21.02 -6.06
N ILE A 52 -12.98 21.60 -5.92
CA ILE A 52 -12.42 22.53 -6.92
C ILE A 52 -12.18 21.81 -8.26
N SER A 53 -11.64 20.58 -8.23
CA SER A 53 -11.43 19.79 -9.45
C SER A 53 -12.71 19.33 -10.11
N THR A 54 -13.73 18.97 -9.34
CA THR A 54 -15.05 18.59 -9.88
C THR A 54 -15.75 19.79 -10.50
N LEU A 55 -15.69 20.96 -9.86
CA LEU A 55 -16.32 22.18 -10.36
C LEU A 55 -15.67 22.65 -11.66
N THR A 56 -14.34 22.67 -11.71
CA THR A 56 -13.59 23.03 -12.93
C THR A 56 -13.81 22.02 -14.07
N ALA A 57 -13.79 20.71 -13.78
CA ALA A 57 -14.12 19.68 -14.78
C ALA A 57 -15.56 19.82 -15.30
N SER A 58 -16.51 20.20 -14.42
CA SER A 58 -17.90 20.41 -14.80
C SER A 58 -18.10 21.61 -15.71
N VAL A 59 -17.35 22.70 -15.50
CA VAL A 59 -17.35 23.85 -16.42
C VAL A 59 -16.83 23.42 -17.81
N ILE A 60 -15.73 22.67 -17.86
CA ILE A 60 -15.15 22.19 -19.12
C ILE A 60 -16.11 21.23 -19.84
N MET A 61 -16.74 20.31 -19.11
CA MET A 61 -17.73 19.40 -19.67
C MET A 61 -18.98 20.13 -20.16
N ALA A 62 -19.45 21.16 -19.44
CA ALA A 62 -20.61 21.97 -19.86
C ALA A 62 -20.35 22.73 -21.16
N LEU A 63 -19.10 23.10 -21.43
CA LEU A 63 -18.67 23.68 -22.72
C LEU A 63 -18.53 22.63 -23.82
N PHE A 64 -18.21 21.38 -23.48
CA PHE A 64 -17.99 20.29 -24.43
C PHE A 64 -19.27 19.54 -24.81
N ALA A 65 -20.23 19.44 -23.90
CA ALA A 65 -21.54 18.83 -24.10
C ALA A 65 -22.31 19.34 -25.35
N PRO A 66 -22.37 20.65 -25.67
CA PRO A 66 -23.09 21.12 -26.87
C PRO A 66 -22.45 20.64 -28.17
N PHE A 67 -21.14 20.37 -28.19
CA PHE A 67 -20.47 19.80 -29.35
C PHE A 67 -20.95 18.37 -29.62
N ILE A 68 -21.09 17.55 -28.57
CA ILE A 68 -21.62 16.18 -28.66
C ILE A 68 -23.09 16.19 -29.07
N ILE A 69 -23.89 17.09 -28.48
CA ILE A 69 -25.31 17.24 -28.80
C ILE A 69 -25.50 17.66 -30.26
N ASN A 70 -24.70 18.61 -30.74
CA ASN A 70 -24.72 19.03 -32.14
C ASN A 70 -24.35 17.89 -33.09
N LEU A 71 -23.35 17.07 -32.74
CA LEU A 71 -22.92 15.93 -33.55
C LEU A 71 -24.01 14.86 -33.73
N PHE A 72 -24.88 14.67 -32.74
CA PHE A 72 -25.95 13.65 -32.77
C PHE A 72 -27.31 14.19 -33.23
N PHE A 73 -27.69 15.40 -32.83
CA PHE A 73 -29.04 15.92 -33.05
C PHE A 73 -29.07 17.12 -34.00
N ASN A 74 -27.91 17.62 -34.44
CA ASN A 74 -27.75 18.78 -35.32
C ASN A 74 -28.61 19.98 -34.88
N SER A 75 -28.78 20.13 -33.56
CA SER A 75 -29.66 21.11 -32.93
C SER A 75 -28.93 21.79 -31.77
N LEU A 76 -28.85 23.11 -31.83
CA LEU A 76 -28.23 23.97 -30.81
C LEU A 76 -29.21 25.03 -30.28
N GLU A 77 -30.40 25.15 -30.87
CA GLU A 77 -31.26 26.34 -30.74
C GLU A 77 -31.74 26.63 -29.31
N ASN A 78 -31.71 25.65 -28.39
CA ASN A 78 -32.12 25.83 -27.00
C ASN A 78 -31.07 25.46 -25.94
N TYR A 79 -29.84 25.10 -26.34
CA TYR A 79 -28.83 24.66 -25.37
C TYR A 79 -28.45 25.77 -24.39
N TRP A 80 -28.26 26.99 -24.90
CA TRP A 80 -27.86 28.15 -24.10
C TRP A 80 -28.85 28.54 -23.00
N GLN A 81 -30.14 28.25 -23.18
CA GLN A 81 -31.16 28.45 -22.14
C GLN A 81 -31.14 27.33 -21.09
N SER A 82 -30.78 26.10 -21.48
CA SER A 82 -30.69 24.93 -20.60
C SER A 82 -29.34 24.75 -19.90
N LEU A 83 -28.39 25.66 -20.13
CA LEU A 83 -27.04 25.64 -19.57
C LEU A 83 -27.01 25.51 -18.04
N PRO A 84 -27.82 26.25 -17.26
CA PRO A 84 -27.82 26.14 -15.81
C PRO A 84 -28.23 24.73 -15.34
N MET A 85 -29.23 24.14 -16.00
CA MET A 85 -29.72 22.81 -15.66
C MET A 85 -28.70 21.73 -16.03
N SER A 86 -28.05 21.87 -17.19
CA SER A 86 -27.01 20.97 -17.67
C SER A 86 -25.75 21.03 -16.80
N PHE A 87 -25.38 22.22 -16.33
CA PHE A 87 -24.28 22.40 -15.38
C PHE A 87 -24.55 21.67 -14.06
N LEU A 88 -25.74 21.82 -13.48
CA LEU A 88 -26.12 21.11 -12.26
C LEU A 88 -26.10 19.58 -12.44
N ALA A 89 -26.61 19.09 -13.58
CA ALA A 89 -26.55 17.66 -13.91
C ALA A 89 -25.10 17.16 -14.04
N CYS A 90 -24.23 17.92 -14.71
CA CYS A 90 -22.80 17.59 -14.83
C CYS A 90 -22.10 17.59 -13.47
N VAL A 91 -22.39 18.55 -12.60
CA VAL A 91 -21.82 18.58 -11.24
C VAL A 91 -22.27 17.37 -10.43
N PHE A 92 -23.54 16.98 -10.54
CA PHE A 92 -24.05 15.82 -9.80
C PHE A 92 -23.43 14.51 -10.29
N ILE A 93 -23.48 14.25 -11.59
CA ILE A 93 -22.94 13.02 -12.21
C ILE A 93 -21.41 12.98 -12.06
N GLY A 94 -20.74 14.10 -12.34
CA GLY A 94 -19.30 14.27 -12.20
C GLY A 94 -18.84 14.12 -10.75
N GLY A 95 -19.63 14.60 -9.78
CA GLY A 95 -19.37 14.43 -8.36
C GLY A 95 -19.40 12.97 -7.92
N VAL A 96 -20.36 12.18 -8.42
CA VAL A 96 -20.41 10.73 -8.16
C VAL A 96 -19.19 10.03 -8.74
N ILE A 97 -18.81 10.33 -9.99
CA ILE A 97 -17.63 9.76 -10.66
C ILE A 97 -16.35 10.13 -9.90
N ALA A 98 -16.21 11.41 -9.49
CA ALA A 98 -15.09 11.90 -8.71
C ALA A 98 -15.00 11.21 -7.34
N GLY A 99 -16.13 11.02 -6.68
CA GLY A 99 -16.22 10.30 -5.40
C GLY A 99 -15.72 8.85 -5.52
N VAL A 100 -16.24 8.10 -6.49
CA VAL A 100 -15.82 6.70 -6.73
C VAL A 100 -14.34 6.63 -7.09
N SER A 101 -13.86 7.53 -7.95
CA SER A 101 -12.44 7.61 -8.33
C SER A 101 -11.55 7.92 -7.12
N SER A 102 -11.99 8.81 -6.22
CA SER A 102 -11.26 9.14 -5.00
C SER A 102 -11.19 7.95 -4.05
N ILE A 103 -12.30 7.25 -3.82
CA ILE A 103 -12.32 6.05 -2.96
C ILE A 103 -11.37 5.00 -3.52
N LYS A 104 -11.42 4.74 -4.84
CA LYS A 104 -10.48 3.83 -5.51
C LYS A 104 -9.03 4.23 -5.28
N SER A 105 -8.70 5.53 -5.41
CA SER A 105 -7.34 6.02 -5.19
C SER A 105 -6.86 5.82 -3.75
N ILE A 106 -7.73 6.04 -2.76
CA ILE A 106 -7.44 5.81 -1.34
C ILE A 106 -7.20 4.32 -1.08
N LEU A 107 -8.05 3.43 -1.61
CA LEU A 107 -7.90 1.98 -1.47
C LEU A 107 -6.59 1.46 -2.08
N ILE A 108 -6.22 1.96 -3.26
CA ILE A 108 -4.95 1.59 -3.91
C ILE A 108 -3.77 2.06 -3.05
N GLN A 109 -3.84 3.29 -2.51
CA GLN A 109 -2.79 3.83 -1.65
C GLN A 109 -2.66 3.03 -0.34
N GLN A 110 -3.77 2.64 0.28
CA GLN A 110 -3.78 1.79 1.48
C GLN A 110 -3.16 0.42 1.21
N ASN A 111 -3.55 -0.25 0.12
CA ASN A 111 -2.97 -1.55 -0.25
C ASN A 111 -1.46 -1.47 -0.47
N LYS A 112 -0.98 -0.39 -1.11
CA LYS A 112 0.45 -0.18 -1.31
C LYS A 112 1.20 0.02 0.02
N GLN A 113 0.61 0.74 0.97
CA GLN A 113 1.18 0.90 2.31
C GLN A 113 1.25 -0.43 3.05
N LEU A 114 0.19 -1.25 3.01
CA LEU A 114 0.17 -2.58 3.63
C LEU A 114 1.28 -3.47 3.08
N GLN A 115 1.46 -3.52 1.75
CA GLN A 115 2.53 -4.29 1.12
C GLN A 115 3.94 -3.82 1.54
N GLN A 116 4.13 -2.50 1.71
CA GLN A 116 5.41 -1.96 2.16
C GLN A 116 5.68 -2.30 3.62
N SER A 117 4.67 -2.24 4.49
CA SER A 117 4.77 -2.64 5.88
C SER A 117 5.05 -4.13 6.03
N GLU A 118 4.34 -4.98 5.29
CA GLU A 118 4.56 -6.42 5.26
C GLU A 118 6.00 -6.75 4.86
N LYS A 119 6.50 -6.13 3.78
CA LYS A 119 7.89 -6.31 3.34
C LYS A 119 8.92 -5.82 4.37
N ALA A 120 8.66 -4.69 5.02
CA ALA A 120 9.55 -4.18 6.07
C ALA A 120 9.63 -5.15 7.26
N LEU A 121 8.50 -5.75 7.65
CA LEU A 121 8.44 -6.74 8.72
C LEU A 121 9.17 -8.04 8.33
N THR A 122 9.05 -8.50 7.08
CA THR A 122 9.79 -9.68 6.61
C THR A 122 11.29 -9.44 6.57
N ASP A 123 11.73 -8.27 6.07
CA ASP A 123 13.15 -7.90 6.01
C ASP A 123 13.75 -7.76 7.42
N GLU A 124 12.97 -7.25 8.38
CA GLU A 124 13.39 -7.16 9.79
C GLU A 124 13.47 -8.54 10.43
N SER A 125 12.49 -9.42 10.20
CA SER A 125 12.51 -10.80 10.69
C SER A 125 13.69 -11.60 10.12
N GLU A 126 13.99 -11.45 8.83
CA GLU A 126 15.14 -12.11 8.18
C GLU A 126 16.47 -11.62 8.76
N LYS A 127 16.60 -10.32 9.03
CA LYS A 127 17.78 -9.76 9.72
C LYS A 127 17.95 -10.32 11.12
N ILE A 128 16.87 -10.40 11.89
CA ILE A 128 16.87 -10.97 13.25
C ILE A 128 17.35 -12.43 13.21
N VAL A 129 16.80 -13.24 12.31
CA VAL A 129 17.22 -14.65 12.11
C VAL A 129 18.68 -14.75 11.68
N THR A 130 19.16 -13.84 10.82
CA THR A 130 20.57 -13.83 10.38
C THR A 130 21.52 -13.50 11.53
N ILE A 131 21.21 -12.47 12.33
CA ILE A 131 22.01 -12.08 13.50
C ILE A 131 22.05 -13.21 14.53
N GLN A 132 20.91 -13.86 14.79
CA GLN A 132 20.83 -14.99 15.71
C GLN A 132 21.67 -16.18 15.22
N ASN A 133 21.53 -16.58 13.96
CA ASN A 133 22.34 -17.66 13.38
C ASN A 133 23.84 -17.33 13.46
N GLN A 134 24.22 -16.06 13.28
CA GLN A 134 25.61 -15.64 13.44
C GLN A 134 26.09 -15.79 14.89
N GLN A 135 25.30 -15.39 15.89
CA GLN A 135 25.65 -15.56 17.31
C GLN A 135 25.83 -17.03 17.71
N VAL A 136 24.97 -17.92 17.21
CA VAL A 136 25.07 -19.37 17.42
C VAL A 136 26.33 -19.93 16.74
N ASN A 137 26.59 -19.52 15.50
CA ASN A 137 27.79 -19.93 14.77
C ASN A 137 29.07 -19.44 15.44
N ASP A 138 29.08 -18.24 16.02
CA ASP A 138 30.21 -17.72 16.78
C ASP A 138 30.49 -18.60 18.01
N LEU A 139 29.47 -19.03 18.74
CA LEU A 139 29.61 -19.98 19.85
C LEU A 139 30.18 -21.33 19.38
N ILE A 140 29.68 -21.87 18.26
CA ILE A 140 30.17 -23.15 17.70
C ILE A 140 31.61 -23.00 17.18
N ASN A 141 31.98 -21.84 16.64
CA ASN A 141 33.33 -21.58 16.13
C ASN A 141 34.39 -21.48 17.23
N GLU A 142 34.00 -21.20 18.48
CA GLU A 142 34.90 -21.28 19.63
C GLU A 142 35.30 -22.73 19.96
N LEU A 143 34.56 -23.73 19.46
CA LEU A 143 34.88 -25.15 19.64
C LEU A 143 36.02 -25.61 18.70
N PRO A 144 36.78 -26.66 19.10
CA PRO A 144 37.72 -27.34 18.21
C PRO A 144 37.03 -27.87 16.95
N LEU A 145 37.71 -27.82 15.80
CA LEU A 145 37.14 -28.19 14.49
C LEU A 145 36.46 -29.57 14.48
N GLU A 146 37.03 -30.54 15.19
CA GLU A 146 36.50 -31.91 15.30
C GLU A 146 35.17 -32.01 16.05
N LYS A 147 34.86 -31.02 16.91
CA LYS A 147 33.68 -30.97 17.77
C LYS A 147 32.65 -29.93 17.31
N ARG A 148 32.83 -29.32 16.14
CA ARG A 148 31.85 -28.37 15.57
C ARG A 148 30.72 -29.10 14.87
N GLY A 149 29.50 -28.93 15.36
CA GLY A 149 28.33 -29.51 14.73
C GLY A 149 27.04 -28.98 15.35
N ARG A 150 25.94 -29.72 15.21
CA ARG A 150 24.63 -29.32 15.73
C ARG A 150 24.68 -29.36 17.25
N LEU A 151 24.34 -28.24 17.90
CA LEU A 151 24.22 -28.16 19.34
C LEU A 151 23.06 -29.04 19.82
N ILE A 152 23.31 -29.85 20.84
CA ILE A 152 22.33 -30.77 21.45
C ILE A 152 21.94 -30.29 22.84
N CYS A 153 22.93 -29.98 23.68
CA CYS A 153 22.66 -29.45 25.01
C CYS A 153 23.86 -28.66 25.56
N LEU A 154 23.56 -27.82 26.55
CA LEU A 154 24.54 -27.13 27.37
C LEU A 154 24.40 -27.55 28.83
N GLN A 155 25.52 -27.88 29.46
CA GLN A 155 25.59 -28.22 30.87
C GLN A 155 26.66 -27.39 31.56
N MET A 156 26.32 -26.80 32.70
CA MET A 156 27.28 -26.07 33.50
C MET A 156 28.12 -27.03 34.38
N ASP A 157 29.45 -26.92 34.29
CA ASP A 157 30.42 -27.70 35.07
C ASP A 157 31.39 -26.76 35.83
N ASP A 158 31.03 -26.42 37.06
CA ASP A 158 31.68 -25.44 37.95
C ASP A 158 31.90 -24.04 37.36
N HIS A 159 33.00 -23.84 36.63
CA HIS A 159 33.38 -22.57 35.98
C HIS A 159 33.50 -22.68 34.46
N TYR A 160 33.25 -23.88 33.92
CA TYR A 160 33.29 -24.18 32.50
C TYR A 160 31.91 -24.62 32.00
N LEU A 161 31.60 -24.25 30.76
CA LEU A 161 30.39 -24.70 30.08
C LEU A 161 30.71 -25.93 29.25
N ASN A 162 30.10 -27.06 29.55
CA ASN A 162 30.15 -28.24 28.70
C ASN A 162 29.13 -28.08 27.55
N ILE A 163 29.65 -27.95 26.33
CA ILE A 163 28.87 -27.82 25.10
C ILE A 163 28.83 -29.18 24.41
N VAL A 164 27.65 -29.78 24.31
CA VAL A 164 27.45 -31.09 23.67
C VAL A 164 26.88 -30.88 22.27
N THR A 165 27.61 -31.38 21.27
CA THR A 165 27.20 -31.39 19.86
C THR A 165 27.08 -32.82 19.34
N ASP A 166 26.52 -33.00 18.15
CA ASP A 166 26.48 -34.28 17.43
C ASP A 166 27.86 -34.90 17.15
N LYS A 167 28.93 -34.11 17.09
CA LYS A 167 30.31 -34.58 16.90
C LYS A 167 31.09 -34.79 18.22
N GLY A 168 30.46 -34.49 19.34
CA GLY A 168 30.99 -34.72 20.68
C GLY A 168 30.88 -33.49 21.57
N GLN A 169 31.57 -33.54 22.71
CA GLN A 169 31.48 -32.53 23.76
C GLN A 169 32.79 -31.77 23.96
N HIS A 170 32.71 -30.53 24.44
CA HIS A 170 33.86 -29.70 24.76
C HIS A 170 33.55 -28.71 25.90
N LEU A 171 34.55 -28.50 26.78
CA LEU A 171 34.48 -27.54 27.88
C LEU A 171 35.00 -26.18 27.43
N LEU A 172 34.12 -25.18 27.45
CA LEU A 172 34.41 -23.80 27.05
C LEU A 172 34.37 -22.87 28.29
N LEU A 173 35.33 -21.95 28.39
CA LEU A 173 35.35 -20.93 29.45
C LEU A 173 34.40 -19.76 29.11
N ILE A 174 33.09 -19.99 29.26
CA ILE A 174 32.05 -18.96 29.10
C ILE A 174 31.02 -19.09 30.23
N ARG A 175 30.38 -18.00 30.62
CA ARG A 175 29.27 -18.07 31.59
C ARG A 175 28.03 -18.65 30.91
N PHE A 176 27.30 -19.50 31.65
CA PHE A 176 26.04 -20.09 31.19
C PHE A 176 25.04 -19.03 30.69
N LYS A 177 24.93 -17.89 31.39
CA LYS A 177 24.06 -16.78 30.98
C LYS A 177 24.46 -16.16 29.64
N ASP A 178 25.75 -16.00 29.39
CA ASP A 178 26.24 -15.41 28.14
C ASP A 178 26.04 -16.36 26.96
N ALA A 179 26.18 -17.68 27.19
CA ALA A 179 25.84 -18.70 26.20
C ALA A 179 24.33 -18.76 25.90
N LEU A 180 23.47 -18.62 26.93
CA LEU A 180 22.02 -18.54 26.74
C LEU A 180 21.60 -17.32 25.92
N LEU A 181 22.25 -16.16 26.09
CA LEU A 181 21.99 -14.98 25.26
C LEU A 181 22.28 -15.23 23.77
N LYS A 182 23.33 -16.02 23.47
CA LYS A 182 23.63 -16.43 22.09
C LYS A 182 22.62 -17.45 21.53
N LEU A 183 21.85 -18.11 22.39
CA LEU A 183 20.90 -19.19 22.06
C LEU A 183 19.43 -18.79 22.22
N GLU A 184 19.13 -17.52 22.50
CA GLU A 184 17.78 -17.04 22.86
C GLU A 184 16.70 -17.41 21.84
N ASN A 185 17.06 -17.62 20.57
CA ASN A 185 16.16 -18.01 19.49
C ASN A 185 16.63 -19.26 18.73
N TYR A 186 17.54 -20.02 19.33
CA TYR A 186 17.91 -21.34 18.83
C TYR A 186 16.95 -22.39 19.38
N ASP A 187 16.64 -23.42 18.60
CA ASP A 187 15.71 -24.48 19.01
C ASP A 187 16.20 -25.17 20.30
N GLY A 188 15.50 -24.92 21.41
CA GLY A 188 15.72 -25.54 22.71
C GLY A 188 15.16 -24.70 23.87
N PHE A 189 15.23 -25.23 25.09
CA PHE A 189 14.72 -24.57 26.29
C PHE A 189 15.65 -24.79 27.49
N GLN A 190 15.71 -23.78 28.35
CA GLN A 190 16.38 -23.89 29.63
C GLN A 190 15.54 -24.76 30.59
N THR A 191 15.90 -26.03 30.75
CA THR A 191 15.20 -26.96 31.65
C THR A 191 15.61 -26.77 33.11
N HIS A 192 16.81 -26.23 33.38
CA HIS A 192 17.29 -25.91 34.72
C HIS A 192 18.24 -24.71 34.70
N ARG A 193 18.54 -24.11 35.85
CA ARG A 193 19.47 -22.96 35.94
C ARG A 193 20.89 -23.23 35.40
N SER A 194 21.22 -24.51 35.20
CA SER A 194 22.51 -25.04 34.78
C SER A 194 22.41 -25.97 33.56
N TRP A 195 21.23 -26.12 32.97
CA TRP A 195 20.97 -27.02 31.84
C TRP A 195 20.11 -26.35 30.79
N TRP A 196 20.48 -26.55 29.53
CA TRP A 196 19.69 -26.15 28.36
C TRP A 196 19.71 -27.31 27.36
N VAL A 197 18.55 -27.65 26.80
CA VAL A 197 18.32 -28.77 25.87
C VAL A 197 17.32 -28.36 24.81
#